data_AF-A0A1V9A2C3-F1
#
_entry.id   AF-A0A1V9A2C3-F1
#
_cell.length_a   1.000
_cell.length_b   1.000
_cell.length_c   1.000
_cell.angle_alpha   90.00
_cell.angle_beta   90.00
_cell.angle_gamma   90.00
#
_symmetry.space_group_name_H-M   'P 1'
#
loop_
_entity.id
_entity.type
_entity.pdbx_description
1 polymer ?
#
loop_
_entity_poly.entity_id
_entity_poly.type
_entity_poly.pdbx_seq_one_letter_code
_entity_poly.pdbx_strand_id
1 'polypeptide(L)'
;MSEPSHLPPPPFPPAAPPTPKPRRGVPLVFGLVAGVLVGAGGIGLTWWLTTPSDGGGADADARAACEIADRTSTVDVREDSAANLHRWGAVVSLAAAAAEPGEKYDSLYEALNKPLLIFRQQYDTDSPEYAEAMQAAREACAAL
;
A
#
# COMPACT_ATOMS: atom_id res chain seq x y z
N MET A 1 52.23 51.61 75.49
CA MET A 1 51.29 50.53 75.15
C MET A 1 51.72 49.97 73.82
N SER A 2 52.25 48.75 73.79
CA SER A 2 52.64 48.05 72.56
C SER A 2 51.92 46.71 72.54
N GLU A 3 51.15 46.52 71.48
CA GLU A 3 50.18 45.46 71.21
C GLU A 3 50.89 44.20 70.63
N PRO A 4 50.39 42.98 70.87
CA PRO A 4 51.02 41.76 70.36
C PRO A 4 50.68 41.52 68.89
N SER A 5 51.69 41.22 68.08
CA SER A 5 51.54 40.92 66.65
C SER A 5 50.92 39.53 66.43
N HIS A 6 49.67 39.48 66.00
CA HIS A 6 49.04 38.29 65.43
C HIS A 6 49.50 38.10 63.97
N LEU A 7 50.14 36.97 63.68
CA LEU A 7 50.47 36.55 62.31
C LEU A 7 49.19 36.04 61.60
N PRO A 8 48.95 36.43 60.34
CA PRO A 8 47.79 35.97 59.56
C PRO A 8 47.97 34.52 59.07
N PRO A 9 46.85 33.77 58.88
CA PRO A 9 46.90 32.41 58.34
C PRO A 9 47.30 32.39 56.86
N PRO A 10 47.90 31.30 56.36
CA PRO A 10 48.30 31.18 54.96
C PRO A 10 47.08 31.13 54.02
N PRO A 11 47.23 31.60 52.77
CA PRO A 11 46.16 31.62 51.77
C PRO A 11 45.79 30.20 51.30
N PHE A 12 44.49 29.99 51.05
CA PHE A 12 43.97 28.74 50.48
C PHE A 12 44.44 28.54 49.03
N PRO A 13 44.70 27.30 48.59
CA PRO A 13 45.02 27.01 47.19
C PRO A 13 43.80 27.25 46.28
N PRO A 14 44.01 27.69 45.03
CA PRO A 14 42.92 27.95 44.09
C PRO A 14 42.18 26.67 43.68
N ALA A 15 40.86 26.79 43.51
CA ALA A 15 40.02 25.70 43.02
C ALA A 15 40.41 25.29 41.59
N ALA A 16 40.51 23.97 41.35
CA ALA A 16 40.80 23.44 40.02
C ALA A 16 39.64 23.73 39.04
N PRO A 17 39.93 24.06 37.77
CA PRO A 17 38.90 24.32 36.78
C PRO A 17 38.10 23.05 36.45
N PRO A 18 36.78 23.18 36.15
CA PRO A 18 35.98 22.03 35.75
C PRO A 18 36.48 21.47 34.42
N THR A 19 36.74 20.16 34.37
CA THR A 19 37.11 19.46 33.14
C THR A 19 35.93 19.44 32.15
N PRO A 20 36.13 19.80 30.87
CA PRO A 20 35.07 19.73 29.88
C PRO A 20 34.62 18.27 29.65
N LYS A 21 33.33 18.00 29.80
CA LYS A 21 32.73 16.70 29.42
C LYS A 21 32.69 16.60 27.88
N PRO A 22 33.25 15.54 27.27
CA PRO A 22 33.19 15.39 25.82
C PRO A 22 31.76 15.08 25.37
N ARG A 23 31.20 15.95 24.52
CA ARG A 23 29.89 15.75 23.87
C ARG A 23 30.00 14.67 22.79
N ARG A 24 29.94 13.40 23.19
CA ARG A 24 30.07 12.23 22.28
C ARG A 24 28.82 11.91 21.43
N GLY A 25 27.70 12.59 21.62
CA GLY A 25 26.42 12.22 20.98
C GLY A 25 26.10 12.88 19.63
N VAL A 26 26.72 14.02 19.32
CA VAL A 26 26.40 14.82 18.12
C VAL A 26 26.68 14.09 16.79
N PRO A 27 27.83 13.40 16.60
CA PRO A 27 28.11 12.75 15.31
C PRO A 27 27.21 11.51 15.08
N LEU A 28 26.76 10.84 16.14
CA LEU A 28 25.88 9.68 16.04
C LEU A 28 24.48 10.06 15.54
N VAL A 29 23.94 11.16 16.07
CA VAL A 29 22.61 11.67 15.66
C VAL A 29 22.63 12.12 14.20
N PHE A 30 23.70 12.78 13.76
CA PHE A 30 23.87 13.16 12.36
C PHE A 30 23.94 11.96 11.42
N GLY A 31 24.70 10.91 11.79
CA GLY A 31 24.77 9.68 11.02
C GLY A 31 23.40 8.98 10.91
N LEU A 32 22.61 9.01 11.97
CA LEU A 32 21.28 8.40 12.01
C LEU A 32 20.27 9.15 11.14
N VAL A 33 20.25 10.49 11.20
CA VAL A 33 19.39 11.32 10.33
C VAL A 33 19.79 11.18 8.87
N ALA A 34 21.09 11.21 8.55
CA ALA A 34 21.56 11.00 7.19
C ALA A 34 21.20 9.59 6.66
N GLY A 35 21.35 8.56 7.50
CA GLY A 35 20.94 7.19 7.18
C GLY A 35 19.44 7.06 6.93
N VAL A 36 18.60 7.73 7.73
CA VAL A 36 17.13 7.74 7.55
C VAL A 36 16.72 8.50 6.30
N LEU A 37 17.34 9.64 6.00
CA LEU A 37 17.03 10.41 4.78
C LEU A 37 17.43 9.66 3.50
N VAL A 38 18.57 8.98 3.51
CA VAL A 38 19.01 8.14 2.38
C VAL A 38 18.16 6.87 2.27
N GLY A 39 17.81 6.24 3.39
CA GLY A 39 16.95 5.06 3.42
C GLY A 39 15.51 5.37 2.99
N ALA A 40 14.91 6.43 3.50
CA ALA A 40 13.56 6.86 3.14
C ALA A 40 13.50 7.45 1.72
N GLY A 41 14.52 8.21 1.31
CA GLY A 41 14.62 8.77 -0.04
C GLY A 41 14.78 7.71 -1.12
N GLY A 42 15.56 6.65 -0.86
CA GLY A 42 15.73 5.54 -1.79
C GLY A 42 14.44 4.75 -2.01
N ILE A 43 13.72 4.43 -0.94
CA ILE A 43 12.46 3.67 -1.02
C ILE A 43 11.34 4.52 -1.64
N GLY A 44 11.26 5.81 -1.31
CA GLY A 44 10.28 6.74 -1.86
C GLY A 44 10.45 7.01 -3.35
N LEU A 45 11.71 7.14 -3.83
CA LEU A 45 12.00 7.32 -5.25
C LEU A 45 11.72 6.05 -6.05
N THR A 46 12.01 4.87 -5.51
CA THR A 46 11.63 3.61 -6.16
C THR A 46 10.11 3.47 -6.28
N TRP A 47 9.35 3.83 -5.24
CA TRP A 47 7.89 3.82 -5.28
C TRP A 47 7.34 4.84 -6.29
N TRP A 48 7.91 6.04 -6.35
CA TRP A 48 7.50 7.08 -7.30
C TRP A 48 7.77 6.69 -8.75
N LEU A 49 8.91 6.04 -9.03
CA LEU A 49 9.27 5.58 -10.38
C LEU A 49 8.47 4.33 -10.82
N THR A 50 7.96 3.54 -9.87
CA THR A 50 7.08 2.40 -10.16
C THR A 50 5.62 2.77 -10.25
N THR A 51 5.20 3.95 -9.80
CA THR A 51 3.85 4.46 -9.99
C THR A 51 3.70 4.89 -11.45
N PRO A 52 2.95 4.13 -12.28
CA PRO A 52 2.72 4.53 -13.66
C PRO A 52 1.84 5.78 -13.65
N SER A 53 2.28 6.83 -14.33
CA SER A 53 1.47 8.03 -14.55
C SER A 53 0.22 7.65 -15.35
N ASP A 54 -0.94 7.77 -14.70
CA ASP A 54 -2.32 7.81 -15.22
C ASP A 54 -2.85 6.70 -16.16
N GLY A 55 -2.06 5.69 -16.53
CA GLY A 55 -2.52 4.59 -17.40
C GLY A 55 -2.23 3.17 -16.91
N GLY A 56 -1.21 2.98 -16.06
CA GLY A 56 -0.80 1.63 -15.65
C GLY A 56 -1.66 1.01 -14.54
N GLY A 57 -2.40 1.82 -13.77
CA GLY A 57 -3.35 1.32 -12.76
C GLY A 57 -4.52 0.59 -13.41
N ALA A 58 -5.20 1.23 -14.37
CA ALA A 58 -6.33 0.63 -15.09
C ALA A 58 -5.93 -0.65 -15.83
N ASP A 59 -4.80 -0.66 -16.54
CA ASP A 59 -4.30 -1.85 -17.23
C ASP A 59 -3.94 -2.97 -16.24
N ALA A 60 -3.46 -2.64 -15.03
CA ALA A 60 -3.17 -3.63 -13.98
C ALA A 60 -4.45 -4.20 -13.38
N ASP A 61 -5.44 -3.35 -13.08
CA ASP A 61 -6.72 -3.74 -12.53
C ASP A 61 -7.51 -4.61 -13.51
N ALA A 62 -7.54 -4.25 -14.80
CA ALA A 62 -8.18 -5.05 -15.85
C ALA A 62 -7.55 -6.45 -15.96
N ARG A 63 -6.21 -6.54 -15.95
CA ARG A 63 -5.51 -7.83 -15.97
C ARG A 63 -5.75 -8.66 -14.71
N ALA A 64 -5.72 -8.03 -13.54
CA ALA A 64 -6.01 -8.69 -12.26
C ALA A 64 -7.45 -9.21 -12.21
N ALA A 65 -8.41 -8.43 -12.71
CA ALA A 65 -9.81 -8.86 -12.84
C ALA A 65 -9.90 -10.14 -13.69
N CYS A 66 -9.27 -10.16 -14.85
CA CYS A 66 -9.30 -11.33 -15.74
C CYS A 66 -8.56 -12.56 -15.19
N GLU A 67 -7.45 -12.38 -14.48
CA GLU A 67 -6.75 -13.48 -13.80
C GLU A 67 -7.64 -14.11 -12.71
N ILE A 68 -8.34 -13.29 -11.92
CA ILE A 68 -9.28 -13.78 -10.90
C ILE A 68 -10.48 -14.43 -11.57
N ALA A 69 -10.98 -13.85 -12.66
CA ALA A 69 -12.09 -14.42 -13.41
C ALA A 69 -11.69 -15.82 -13.89
N ASP A 70 -10.53 -15.99 -14.54
CA ASP A 70 -10.05 -17.26 -15.14
C ASP A 70 -10.09 -18.43 -14.15
N ARG A 71 -9.61 -18.19 -12.93
CA ARG A 71 -9.62 -19.19 -11.85
C ARG A 71 -10.95 -19.35 -11.12
N THR A 72 -11.96 -18.52 -11.42
CA THR A 72 -13.28 -18.53 -10.77
C THR A 72 -14.33 -18.97 -11.78
N SER A 73 -14.71 -20.25 -11.78
CA SER A 73 -15.56 -20.83 -12.83
C SER A 73 -17.05 -20.48 -12.73
N THR A 74 -17.50 -19.95 -11.59
CA THR A 74 -18.92 -19.66 -11.34
C THR A 74 -19.06 -18.55 -10.27
N VAL A 75 -20.23 -17.94 -10.22
CA VAL A 75 -20.70 -16.93 -9.28
C VAL A 75 -21.78 -17.57 -8.46
N ASP A 76 -21.40 -18.50 -7.60
CA ASP A 76 -22.32 -19.25 -6.75
C ASP A 76 -22.01 -19.04 -5.26
N VAL A 77 -23.00 -19.39 -4.45
CA VAL A 77 -22.83 -19.63 -3.02
C VAL A 77 -23.06 -21.12 -2.81
N ARG A 78 -22.03 -21.81 -2.35
CA ARG A 78 -22.15 -23.21 -1.92
C ARG A 78 -22.51 -23.24 -0.44
N GLU A 79 -23.11 -24.32 0.03
CA GLU A 79 -23.61 -24.45 1.42
C GLU A 79 -22.56 -24.09 2.49
N ASP A 80 -21.28 -24.27 2.20
CA ASP A 80 -20.15 -24.04 3.11
C ASP A 80 -19.28 -22.82 2.74
N SER A 81 -19.55 -22.14 1.63
CA SER A 81 -18.64 -21.10 1.12
C SER A 81 -19.26 -20.12 0.13
N ALA A 82 -19.06 -18.82 0.41
CA ALA A 82 -19.30 -17.72 -0.52
C ALA A 82 -18.01 -17.28 -1.25
N ALA A 83 -16.94 -18.09 -1.24
CA ALA A 83 -15.64 -17.69 -1.78
C ALA A 83 -15.70 -17.32 -3.27
N ASN A 84 -16.47 -18.04 -4.08
CA ASN A 84 -16.65 -17.75 -5.50
C ASN A 84 -17.38 -16.42 -5.70
N LEU A 85 -18.48 -16.19 -4.98
CA LEU A 85 -19.16 -14.89 -4.97
C LEU A 85 -18.24 -13.74 -4.56
N HIS A 86 -17.40 -13.90 -3.54
CA HIS A 86 -16.44 -12.87 -3.12
C HIS A 86 -15.35 -12.62 -4.16
N ARG A 87 -14.78 -13.68 -4.74
CA ARG A 87 -13.80 -13.57 -5.82
C ARG A 87 -14.38 -12.84 -7.01
N TRP A 88 -15.61 -13.18 -7.42
CA TRP A 88 -16.28 -12.50 -8.51
C TRP A 88 -16.66 -11.05 -8.16
N GLY A 89 -17.01 -10.77 -6.90
CA GLY A 89 -17.13 -9.39 -6.43
C GLY A 89 -15.86 -8.58 -6.64
N ALA A 90 -14.69 -9.17 -6.34
CA ALA A 90 -13.39 -8.53 -6.60
C ALA A 90 -13.12 -8.33 -8.10
N VAL A 91 -13.47 -9.31 -8.95
CA VAL A 91 -13.40 -9.16 -10.42
C VAL A 91 -14.14 -7.91 -10.88
N VAL A 92 -15.39 -7.76 -10.44
CA VAL A 92 -16.24 -6.63 -10.83
C VAL A 92 -15.70 -5.30 -10.31
N SER A 93 -15.22 -5.25 -9.06
CA SER A 93 -14.63 -4.03 -8.50
C SER A 93 -13.36 -3.59 -9.21
N LEU A 94 -12.47 -4.52 -9.57
CA LEU A 94 -11.26 -4.22 -10.33
C LEU A 94 -11.58 -3.76 -11.75
N ALA A 95 -12.52 -4.43 -12.42
CA ALA A 95 -12.96 -4.02 -13.76
C ALA A 95 -13.60 -2.62 -13.73
N ALA A 96 -14.37 -2.29 -12.68
CA ALA A 96 -14.92 -0.95 -12.49
C ALA A 96 -13.81 0.10 -12.28
N ALA A 97 -12.82 -0.20 -11.43
CA ALA A 97 -11.67 0.69 -11.22
C ALA A 97 -10.88 0.93 -12.52
N ALA A 98 -10.73 -0.10 -13.36
CA ALA A 98 -10.11 0.04 -14.68
C ALA A 98 -10.91 0.92 -15.65
N ALA A 99 -12.23 0.96 -15.51
CA ALA A 99 -13.13 1.76 -16.33
C ALA A 99 -13.21 3.24 -15.93
N GLU A 100 -12.93 3.59 -14.66
CA GLU A 100 -13.05 4.99 -14.18
C GLU A 100 -12.23 6.03 -14.96
N PRO A 101 -10.97 5.76 -15.38
CA PRO A 101 -10.14 6.76 -16.06
C PRO A 101 -10.54 7.02 -17.53
N GLY A 102 -11.47 6.24 -18.10
CA GLY A 102 -11.99 6.43 -19.45
C GLY A 102 -12.62 5.17 -20.07
N GLU A 103 -13.32 5.34 -21.20
CA GLU A 103 -14.18 4.32 -21.84
C GLU A 103 -13.47 3.02 -22.30
N LYS A 104 -12.13 2.95 -22.22
CA LYS A 104 -11.33 1.82 -22.71
C LYS A 104 -11.78 0.48 -22.14
N TYR A 105 -12.17 0.44 -20.87
CA TYR A 105 -12.51 -0.79 -20.14
C TYR A 105 -14.00 -0.91 -19.77
N ASP A 106 -14.87 -0.03 -20.29
CA ASP A 106 -16.30 -0.08 -20.01
C ASP A 106 -16.93 -1.41 -20.47
N SER A 107 -16.61 -1.85 -21.68
CA SER A 107 -17.11 -3.11 -22.24
C SER A 107 -16.64 -4.33 -21.44
N LEU A 108 -15.43 -4.28 -20.90
CA LEU A 108 -14.89 -5.30 -20.01
C LEU A 108 -15.67 -5.34 -18.70
N TYR A 109 -15.90 -4.19 -18.08
CA TYR A 109 -16.69 -4.08 -16.85
C TYR A 109 -18.12 -4.59 -17.04
N GLU A 110 -18.79 -4.19 -18.12
CA GLU A 110 -20.14 -4.65 -18.43
C GLU A 110 -20.20 -6.17 -18.59
N ALA A 111 -19.27 -6.75 -19.35
CA ALA A 111 -19.18 -8.19 -19.56
C ALA A 111 -18.94 -8.95 -18.24
N LEU A 112 -18.02 -8.48 -17.39
CA LEU A 112 -17.68 -9.12 -16.11
C LEU A 112 -18.77 -8.94 -15.03
N ASN A 113 -19.52 -7.85 -15.08
CA ASN A 113 -20.60 -7.56 -14.12
C ASN A 113 -21.88 -8.35 -14.42
N LYS A 114 -22.14 -8.68 -15.69
CA LYS A 114 -23.39 -9.33 -16.12
C LYS A 114 -23.69 -10.68 -15.43
N PRO A 115 -22.72 -11.63 -15.26
CA PRO A 115 -22.97 -12.87 -14.53
C PRO A 115 -23.41 -12.63 -13.08
N LEU A 116 -22.79 -11.66 -12.40
CA LEU A 116 -23.13 -11.31 -11.03
C LEU A 116 -24.52 -10.69 -10.90
N LEU A 117 -24.92 -9.87 -11.87
CA LEU A 117 -26.27 -9.31 -11.92
C LEU A 117 -27.33 -10.39 -12.11
N ILE A 118 -27.11 -11.33 -13.04
CA ILE A 118 -28.03 -12.45 -13.28
C ILE A 118 -28.14 -13.31 -12.03
N PHE A 119 -27.01 -13.71 -11.44
CA PHE A 119 -27.00 -14.48 -10.19
C PHE A 119 -27.74 -13.75 -9.06
N ARG A 120 -27.53 -12.44 -8.87
CA ARG A 120 -28.24 -11.68 -7.83
C ARG A 120 -29.74 -11.57 -8.04
N GLN A 121 -30.20 -11.60 -9.29
CA GLN A 121 -31.61 -11.51 -9.63
C GLN A 121 -32.32 -12.85 -9.51
N GLN A 122 -31.67 -13.93 -9.95
CA GLN A 122 -32.29 -15.24 -10.09
C GLN A 122 -31.87 -16.24 -9.01
N TYR A 123 -30.73 -15.99 -8.34
CA TYR A 123 -30.06 -16.93 -7.43
C TYR A 123 -29.83 -18.31 -8.06
N ASP A 124 -29.65 -18.32 -9.38
CA ASP A 124 -29.52 -19.51 -10.20
C ASP A 124 -28.32 -19.34 -11.15
N THR A 125 -27.54 -20.41 -11.30
CA THR A 125 -26.37 -20.50 -12.19
C THR A 125 -26.57 -21.52 -13.30
N ASP A 126 -27.70 -22.23 -13.33
CA ASP A 126 -28.00 -23.25 -14.34
C ASP A 126 -28.75 -22.68 -15.55
N SER A 127 -29.09 -21.38 -15.53
CA SER A 127 -29.80 -20.73 -16.62
C SER A 127 -28.92 -20.54 -17.87
N PRO A 128 -29.49 -20.68 -19.08
CA PRO A 128 -28.76 -20.39 -20.31
C PRO A 128 -28.22 -18.95 -20.33
N GLU A 129 -28.97 -17.98 -19.80
CA GLU A 129 -28.51 -16.59 -19.77
C GLU A 129 -27.27 -16.41 -18.89
N TYR A 130 -27.18 -17.15 -17.78
CA TYR A 130 -25.99 -17.15 -16.92
C TYR A 130 -24.78 -17.74 -17.66
N ALA A 131 -24.95 -18.88 -18.33
CA ALA A 131 -23.89 -19.52 -19.09
C ALA A 131 -23.37 -18.62 -20.22
N GLU A 132 -24.26 -17.98 -20.97
CA GLU A 132 -23.92 -17.00 -22.01
C GLU A 132 -23.17 -15.79 -21.43
N ALA A 133 -23.61 -15.27 -20.28
CA ALA A 133 -22.92 -14.16 -19.62
C ALA A 133 -21.51 -14.55 -19.14
N MET A 134 -21.35 -15.76 -18.59
CA MET A 134 -20.04 -16.27 -18.20
C MET A 134 -19.12 -16.42 -19.41
N GLN A 135 -19.63 -16.91 -20.54
CA GLN A 135 -18.86 -16.98 -21.79
C GLN A 135 -18.45 -15.58 -22.29
N ALA A 136 -19.38 -14.62 -22.32
CA ALA A 136 -19.08 -13.25 -22.73
C ALA A 136 -18.01 -12.59 -21.84
N ALA A 137 -18.05 -12.85 -20.53
CA ALA A 137 -16.99 -12.44 -19.60
C ALA A 137 -15.61 -13.03 -19.98
N ARG A 138 -15.55 -14.30 -20.40
CA ARG A 138 -14.29 -14.92 -20.89
C ARG A 138 -13.80 -14.27 -22.17
N GLU A 139 -14.69 -14.06 -23.13
CA GLU A 139 -14.35 -13.47 -24.42
C GLU A 139 -13.84 -12.04 -24.27
N ALA A 140 -14.46 -11.24 -23.38
CA ALA A 140 -13.98 -9.90 -23.04
C ALA A 140 -12.56 -9.93 -22.44
N CYS A 141 -12.28 -10.90 -21.56
CA CYS A 141 -10.92 -11.08 -21.02
C CYS A 141 -9.90 -11.58 -22.06
N ALA A 142 -10.33 -12.34 -23.07
CA ALA A 142 -9.46 -12.81 -24.14
C ALA A 142 -9.14 -11.70 -25.17
N ALA A 143 -9.95 -10.66 -25.25
CA ALA A 143 -9.80 -9.52 -26.16
C ALA A 143 -8.98 -8.35 -25.56
N LEU A 144 -8.49 -8.52 -24.34
CA LEU A 144 -7.76 -7.54 -23.52
C LEU A 144 -6.28 -7.46 -23.92
#